data_AF-A0A662D9Z3-F1
#
_entry.id   AF-A0A662D9Z3-F1
#
_cell.length_a   1.000
_cell.length_b   1.000
_cell.length_c   1.000
_cell.angle_alpha   90.00
_cell.angle_beta   90.00
_cell.angle_gamma   90.00
#
_symmetry.space_group_name_H-M   'P 1'
#
loop_
_entity.id
_entity.type
_entity.pdbx_description
1 polymer ?
#
loop_
_entity_poly.entity_id
_entity_poly.type
_entity_poly.pdbx_seq_one_letter_code
_entity_poly.pdbx_strand_id
1 'polypeptide(L)'
;MYKIESEIAGQKLIIETGKVAKKSSGAVWVQYGENIILATAVISSNIKEEIDFIPLTVDYREKAYAAGKIPGGFFKREGKPSEEEVLSSRLIDRSIRPLFPKGFRNETQVIVTVLSASESNQPSILGITGASIALSLSDKVIDKMVGGVRIAKIGDEFIINPTDKQLEQSELDIVVAGNKDGITMVEGEAKKVPEPV
;
A
#
# COMPACT_ATOMS: atom_id res chain seq x y z
N MET A 1 13.97 8.17 16.52
CA MET A 1 13.77 7.07 15.56
C MET A 1 12.92 6.05 16.26
N TYR A 2 11.81 5.64 15.66
CA TYR A 2 10.89 4.67 16.23
C TYR A 2 10.85 3.43 15.34
N LYS A 3 10.83 2.26 15.97
CA LYS A 3 10.77 0.95 15.31
C LYS A 3 9.80 0.08 16.07
N ILE A 4 8.89 -0.57 15.35
CA ILE A 4 8.04 -1.63 15.88
C ILE A 4 8.17 -2.86 15.00
N GLU A 5 8.00 -4.03 15.61
CA GLU A 5 8.11 -5.32 14.94
C GLU A 5 6.93 -6.19 15.35
N SER A 6 6.40 -6.96 14.42
CA SER A 6 5.35 -7.94 14.64
C SER A 6 5.54 -9.11 13.68
N GLU A 7 4.92 -10.23 13.97
CA GLU A 7 4.81 -11.36 13.04
C GLU A 7 3.38 -11.41 12.48
N ILE A 8 3.25 -11.53 11.16
CA ILE A 8 1.96 -11.66 10.47
C ILE A 8 2.13 -12.77 9.44
N ALA A 9 1.23 -13.77 9.47
CA ALA A 9 1.24 -14.92 8.54
C ALA A 9 2.62 -15.59 8.39
N GLY A 10 3.35 -15.76 9.51
CA GLY A 10 4.67 -16.40 9.54
C GLY A 10 5.82 -15.55 9.00
N GLN A 11 5.59 -14.27 8.68
CA GLN A 11 6.59 -13.34 8.20
C GLN A 11 6.72 -12.13 9.12
N LYS A 12 7.94 -11.60 9.23
CA LYS A 12 8.24 -10.47 10.09
C LYS A 12 7.83 -9.17 9.41
N LEU A 13 6.91 -8.42 10.03
CA LEU A 13 6.57 -7.04 9.71
C LEU A 13 7.39 -6.09 10.58
N ILE A 14 8.12 -5.17 9.96
CA ILE A 14 8.90 -4.12 10.61
C ILE A 14 8.42 -2.76 10.09
N ILE A 15 8.13 -1.85 11.01
CA ILE A 15 7.72 -0.48 10.69
C ILE A 15 8.68 0.47 11.37
N GLU A 16 9.32 1.35 10.60
CA GLU A 16 10.26 2.36 11.09
C GLU A 16 9.87 3.78 10.65
N THR A 17 10.07 4.76 11.53
CA THR A 17 9.89 6.18 11.19
C THR A 17 10.94 7.08 11.86
N GLY A 18 11.13 8.28 11.31
CA GLY A 18 12.06 9.30 11.79
C GLY A 18 13.52 9.11 11.36
N LYS A 19 13.81 8.16 10.46
CA LYS A 19 15.15 7.95 9.88
C LYS A 19 15.32 8.71 8.56
N VAL A 20 14.38 8.52 7.63
CA VAL A 20 14.41 9.05 6.26
C VAL A 20 13.24 10.00 5.98
N ALA A 21 13.32 10.78 4.90
CA ALA A 21 12.25 11.67 4.43
C ALA A 21 11.68 12.63 5.49
N LYS A 22 12.52 13.12 6.41
CA LYS A 22 12.13 13.95 7.58
C LYS A 22 11.45 15.29 7.25
N LYS A 23 11.48 15.71 5.99
CA LYS A 23 10.81 16.94 5.51
C LYS A 23 9.38 16.71 5.00
N SER A 24 8.96 15.46 4.85
CA SER A 24 7.57 15.13 4.56
C SER A 24 6.70 15.33 5.81
N SER A 25 5.40 15.52 5.61
CA SER A 25 4.45 15.61 6.73
C SER A 25 4.41 14.28 7.50
N GLY A 26 4.51 13.15 6.81
CA GLY A 26 4.67 11.83 7.41
C GLY A 26 5.48 10.90 6.52
N ALA A 27 6.34 10.08 7.11
CA ALA A 27 7.12 9.07 6.41
C ALA A 27 7.26 7.80 7.22
N VAL A 28 7.13 6.66 6.54
CA VAL A 28 7.27 5.34 7.15
C VAL A 28 7.99 4.38 6.20
N TRP A 29 8.93 3.65 6.77
CA TRP A 29 9.59 2.52 6.14
C TRP A 29 8.89 1.26 6.61
N VAL A 30 8.37 0.46 5.69
CA VAL A 30 7.67 -0.78 6.00
C VAL A 30 8.40 -1.93 5.33
N GLN A 31 8.74 -2.94 6.11
CA GLN A 31 9.35 -4.17 5.65
C GLN A 31 8.49 -5.36 6.05
N TYR A 32 8.25 -6.27 5.12
CA TYR A 32 7.57 -7.53 5.39
C TYR A 32 8.34 -8.67 4.72
N GLY A 33 8.98 -9.51 5.53
CA GLY A 33 10.00 -10.42 5.05
C GLY A 33 11.14 -9.65 4.38
N GLU A 34 11.36 -9.91 3.09
CA GLU A 34 12.39 -9.26 2.26
C GLU A 34 11.87 -8.07 1.44
N ASN A 35 10.55 -7.86 1.41
CA ASN A 35 9.92 -6.75 0.71
C ASN A 35 10.01 -5.49 1.55
N ILE A 36 10.42 -4.39 0.92
CA ILE A 36 10.64 -3.11 1.59
C ILE A 36 10.03 -1.99 0.75
N ILE A 37 9.23 -1.15 1.41
CA ILE A 37 8.70 0.08 0.83
C ILE A 37 9.02 1.30 1.70
N LEU A 38 9.05 2.46 1.06
CA LEU A 38 8.99 3.76 1.72
C LEU A 38 7.70 4.46 1.30
N ALA A 39 6.82 4.72 2.26
CA ALA A 39 5.62 5.53 2.06
C ALA A 39 5.82 6.92 2.68
N THR A 40 5.51 7.95 1.92
CA THR A 40 5.57 9.36 2.35
C THR A 40 4.26 10.06 2.05
N ALA A 41 3.77 10.85 3.00
CA ALA A 41 2.62 11.73 2.86
C ALA A 41 3.05 13.20 3.01
N VAL A 42 2.56 14.06 2.13
CA VAL A 42 2.74 15.51 2.21
C VAL A 42 1.37 16.15 2.08
N ILE A 43 1.07 17.05 3.01
CA ILE A 43 -0.20 17.77 3.08
C ILE A 43 0.11 19.26 3.01
N SER A 44 -0.53 19.95 2.07
CA SER A 44 -0.42 21.41 1.95
C SER A 44 -1.02 22.09 3.17
N SER A 45 -0.39 23.15 3.66
CA SER A 45 -0.97 24.04 4.68
C SER A 45 -2.15 24.86 4.14
N ASN A 46 -2.26 24.99 2.82
CA ASN A 46 -3.28 25.82 2.17
C ASN A 46 -4.50 24.97 1.78
N ILE A 47 -5.67 25.52 2.06
CA ILE A 47 -6.95 24.97 1.64
C ILE A 47 -7.23 25.42 0.21
N LYS A 48 -7.64 24.51 -0.67
CA LYS A 48 -8.19 24.87 -1.98
C LYS A 48 -9.66 25.24 -1.80
N GLU A 49 -10.00 26.52 -1.89
CA GLU A 49 -11.36 27.01 -1.59
C GLU A 49 -12.40 26.62 -2.66
N GLU A 50 -11.96 26.49 -3.91
CA GLU A 50 -12.83 26.26 -5.08
C GLU A 50 -13.09 24.77 -5.41
N ILE A 51 -12.70 23.84 -4.53
CA ILE A 51 -12.92 22.40 -4.76
C ILE A 51 -13.92 21.82 -3.74
N ASP A 52 -14.77 20.93 -4.23
CA ASP A 52 -15.78 20.19 -3.46
C ASP A 52 -15.41 18.72 -3.21
N PHE A 53 -14.22 18.29 -3.68
CA PHE A 53 -13.70 16.94 -3.52
C PHE A 53 -12.37 16.93 -2.74
N ILE A 54 -11.96 15.74 -2.28
CA ILE A 54 -10.66 15.54 -1.61
C ILE A 54 -9.54 15.53 -2.67
N PRO A 55 -8.63 16.52 -2.69
CA PRO A 55 -7.51 16.59 -3.63
C PRO A 55 -6.37 15.65 -3.21
N LEU A 56 -6.64 14.35 -3.27
CA LEU A 56 -5.70 13.28 -2.96
C LEU A 56 -5.11 12.71 -4.25
N THR A 57 -3.78 12.71 -4.33
CA THR A 57 -2.98 12.04 -5.36
C THR A 57 -2.19 10.92 -4.70
N VAL A 58 -2.24 9.72 -5.28
CA VAL A 58 -1.49 8.55 -4.83
C VAL A 58 -0.62 8.04 -5.96
N ASP A 59 0.68 7.95 -5.71
CA ASP A 59 1.67 7.43 -6.65
C ASP A 59 2.37 6.21 -6.04
N TYR A 60 2.10 5.03 -6.57
CA TYR A 60 2.88 3.82 -6.29
C TYR A 60 3.92 3.62 -7.39
N ARG A 61 5.19 3.50 -7.01
CA ARG A 61 6.32 3.37 -7.94
C ARG A 61 7.20 2.18 -7.57
N GLU A 62 7.50 1.37 -8.56
CA GLU A 62 8.46 0.28 -8.46
C GLU A 62 9.78 0.69 -9.11
N LYS A 63 10.87 0.37 -8.43
CA LYS A 63 12.22 0.63 -8.92
C LYS A 63 12.84 -0.67 -9.39
N ALA A 64 13.44 -0.69 -10.57
CA ALA A 64 14.03 -1.92 -11.11
C ALA A 64 15.14 -2.46 -10.19
N TYR A 65 15.84 -1.56 -9.48
CA TYR A 65 16.84 -1.96 -8.49
C TYR A 65 16.25 -2.76 -7.33
N ALA A 66 14.95 -2.63 -7.04
CA ALA A 66 14.30 -3.38 -5.96
C ALA A 66 14.36 -4.89 -6.22
N ALA A 67 14.41 -5.30 -7.49
CA ALA A 67 14.60 -6.69 -7.90
C ALA A 67 16.03 -6.97 -8.44
N GLY A 68 17.00 -6.08 -8.18
CA GLY A 68 18.37 -6.20 -8.67
C GLY A 68 18.52 -6.10 -10.20
N LYS A 69 17.57 -5.46 -10.89
CA LYS A 69 17.54 -5.34 -12.36
C LYS A 69 17.84 -3.91 -12.81
N ILE A 70 18.37 -3.78 -14.03
CA ILE A 70 18.48 -2.49 -14.73
C ILE A 70 17.27 -2.36 -15.67
N PRO A 71 16.60 -1.20 -15.77
CA PRO A 71 15.46 -1.02 -16.66
C PRO A 71 15.79 -1.39 -18.12
N GLY A 72 14.91 -2.16 -18.77
CA GLY A 72 15.18 -2.70 -20.11
C GLY A 72 15.18 -1.67 -21.25
N GLY A 73 14.43 -0.56 -21.10
CA GLY A 73 14.22 0.43 -22.16
C GLY A 73 15.48 1.16 -22.63
N PHE A 74 15.37 1.90 -23.74
CA PHE A 74 16.51 2.62 -24.36
C PHE A 74 17.24 3.55 -23.39
N PHE A 75 16.48 4.31 -22.59
CA PHE A 75 17.01 5.26 -21.62
C PHE A 75 17.55 4.61 -20.32
N LYS A 76 17.38 3.30 -20.14
CA LYS A 76 17.80 2.56 -18.92
C LYS A 76 17.31 3.19 -17.61
N ARG A 77 16.12 3.77 -17.64
CA ARG A 77 15.46 4.46 -16.51
C ARG A 77 13.97 4.14 -16.47
N GLU A 78 13.39 4.09 -15.28
CA GLU A 78 11.94 3.97 -15.11
C GLU A 78 11.23 5.22 -15.67
N GLY A 79 10.26 5.00 -16.54
CA GLY A 79 9.51 6.05 -17.21
C GLY A 79 8.12 6.26 -16.59
N LYS A 80 7.12 6.37 -17.47
CA LYS A 80 5.71 6.43 -17.08
C LYS A 80 5.34 5.21 -16.22
N PRO A 81 4.38 5.36 -15.29
CA PRO A 81 3.88 4.24 -14.52
C PRO A 81 3.40 3.09 -15.41
N SER A 82 3.71 1.85 -15.03
CA SER A 82 3.14 0.64 -15.62
C SER A 82 1.66 0.50 -15.25
N GLU A 83 0.95 -0.42 -15.90
CA GLU A 83 -0.44 -0.75 -15.55
C GLU A 83 -0.55 -1.21 -14.09
N GLU A 84 0.37 -2.07 -13.64
CA GLU A 84 0.42 -2.56 -12.26
C GLU A 84 0.70 -1.43 -11.25
N GLU A 85 1.59 -0.49 -11.58
CA GLU A 85 1.84 0.69 -10.76
C GLU A 85 0.58 1.56 -10.63
N VAL A 86 -0.18 1.73 -11.72
CA VAL A 86 -1.45 2.47 -11.72
C VAL A 86 -2.54 1.74 -10.92
N LEU A 87 -2.66 0.42 -11.08
CA LEU A 87 -3.63 -0.39 -10.33
C LEU A 87 -3.33 -0.35 -8.83
N SER A 88 -2.06 -0.51 -8.45
CA SER A 88 -1.61 -0.41 -7.05
C SER A 88 -1.86 0.98 -6.47
N SER A 89 -1.64 2.04 -7.26
CA SER A 89 -1.97 3.41 -6.86
C SER A 89 -3.47 3.57 -6.56
N ARG A 90 -4.34 3.05 -7.42
CA ARG A 90 -5.81 3.08 -7.24
C ARG A 90 -6.27 2.25 -6.05
N LEU A 91 -5.65 1.10 -5.83
CA LEU A 91 -5.92 0.21 -4.70
C LEU A 91 -5.64 0.93 -3.37
N ILE A 92 -4.49 1.60 -3.27
CA ILE A 92 -4.11 2.40 -2.10
C ILE A 92 -5.09 3.57 -1.94
N ASP A 93 -5.35 4.34 -3.01
CA ASP A 93 -6.27 5.48 -2.99
C ASP A 93 -7.66 5.11 -2.46
N ARG A 94 -8.28 4.06 -3.01
CA ARG A 94 -9.58 3.57 -2.56
C ARG A 94 -9.58 3.14 -1.09
N SER A 95 -8.47 2.61 -0.60
CA SER A 95 -8.34 2.14 0.79
C SER A 95 -8.27 3.28 1.80
N ILE A 96 -7.61 4.40 1.45
CA ILE A 96 -7.35 5.53 2.37
C ILE A 96 -8.29 6.71 2.18
N ARG A 97 -8.86 6.91 0.98
CA ARG A 97 -9.72 8.07 0.67
C ARG A 97 -10.93 8.20 1.61
N PRO A 98 -11.62 7.12 2.03
CA PRO A 98 -12.73 7.22 2.98
C PRO A 98 -12.32 7.62 4.40
N LEU A 99 -11.02 7.60 4.73
CA LEU A 99 -10.51 7.89 6.07
C LEU A 99 -10.36 9.40 6.32
N PHE A 100 -10.40 10.22 5.27
CA PHE A 100 -10.31 11.67 5.39
C PHE A 100 -11.59 12.25 6.01
N PRO A 101 -11.47 13.30 6.84
CA PRO A 101 -12.63 13.97 7.41
C PRO A 101 -13.46 14.64 6.32
N LYS A 102 -14.78 14.75 6.56
CA LYS A 102 -15.68 15.44 5.64
C LYS A 102 -15.24 16.90 5.45
N GLY A 103 -15.22 17.35 4.20
CA GLY A 103 -14.82 18.72 3.86
C GLY A 103 -13.32 18.97 3.83
N PHE A 104 -12.49 17.93 3.93
CA PHE A 104 -11.04 18.07 3.79
C PHE A 104 -10.64 18.50 2.37
N ARG A 105 -9.90 19.61 2.28
CA ARG A 105 -9.60 20.31 1.01
C ARG A 105 -8.13 20.70 0.85
N ASN A 106 -7.27 20.19 1.73
CA ASN A 106 -5.82 20.40 1.65
C ASN A 106 -5.24 19.41 0.64
N GLU A 107 -4.50 19.93 -0.34
CA GLU A 107 -3.81 19.08 -1.31
C GLU A 107 -2.91 18.08 -0.61
N THR A 108 -3.12 16.80 -0.91
CA THR A 108 -2.44 15.70 -0.25
C THR A 108 -1.84 14.78 -1.31
N GLN A 109 -0.54 14.53 -1.18
CA GLN A 109 0.16 13.56 -2.01
C GLN A 109 0.68 12.43 -1.13
N VAL A 110 0.41 11.20 -1.53
CA VAL A 110 1.00 10.00 -0.97
C VAL A 110 1.84 9.33 -2.04
N ILE A 111 3.12 9.13 -1.75
CA ILE A 111 4.04 8.40 -2.63
C ILE A 111 4.49 7.14 -1.91
N VAL A 112 4.31 6.00 -2.55
CA VAL A 112 4.83 4.70 -2.11
C VAL A 112 5.89 4.25 -3.11
N THR A 113 7.12 4.09 -2.63
CA THR A 113 8.23 3.59 -3.45
C THR A 113 8.67 2.23 -2.96
N VAL A 114 8.69 1.25 -3.86
CA VAL A 114 9.26 -0.08 -3.58
C VAL A 114 10.78 0.00 -3.67
N LEU A 115 11.44 -0.39 -2.58
CA LEU A 115 12.90 -0.33 -2.42
C LEU A 115 13.56 -1.71 -2.48
N SER A 116 12.84 -2.76 -2.06
CA SER A 116 13.24 -4.16 -2.19
C SER A 116 12.02 -4.98 -2.54
N ALA A 117 12.15 -5.86 -3.52
CA ALA A 117 11.12 -6.78 -3.97
C ALA A 117 11.68 -8.20 -3.99
N SER A 118 10.92 -9.15 -3.45
CA SER A 118 11.21 -10.58 -3.44
C SER A 118 10.04 -11.33 -4.08
N GLU A 119 10.30 -12.52 -4.61
CA GLU A 119 9.26 -13.42 -5.17
C GLU A 119 8.34 -14.03 -4.09
N SER A 120 8.57 -13.68 -2.81
CA SER A 120 7.89 -14.30 -1.68
C SER A 120 6.51 -13.70 -1.37
N ASN A 121 6.25 -12.45 -1.74
CA ASN A 121 4.93 -11.82 -1.62
C ASN A 121 4.90 -10.48 -2.39
N GLN A 122 3.70 -10.00 -2.72
CA GLN A 122 3.55 -8.78 -3.49
C GLN A 122 3.68 -7.50 -2.64
N PRO A 123 4.56 -6.55 -3.03
CA PRO A 123 4.82 -5.33 -2.25
C PRO A 123 3.65 -4.34 -2.22
N SER A 124 2.71 -4.43 -3.16
CA SER A 124 1.56 -3.51 -3.29
C SER A 124 0.66 -3.49 -2.03
N ILE A 125 0.53 -4.63 -1.33
CA ILE A 125 -0.24 -4.76 -0.09
C ILE A 125 0.37 -3.91 1.03
N LEU A 126 1.71 -3.86 1.11
CA LEU A 126 2.41 -3.01 2.07
C LEU A 126 2.12 -1.54 1.80
N GLY A 127 1.89 -1.17 0.53
CA GLY A 127 1.55 0.18 0.13
C GLY A 127 0.30 0.71 0.82
N ILE A 128 -0.73 -0.12 1.03
CA ILE A 128 -1.96 0.26 1.75
C ILE A 128 -1.61 0.63 3.20
N THR A 129 -0.97 -0.30 3.91
CA THR A 129 -0.60 -0.14 5.32
C THR A 129 0.36 1.03 5.52
N GLY A 130 1.38 1.14 4.65
CA GLY A 130 2.38 2.21 4.68
C GLY A 130 1.78 3.59 4.41
N ALA A 131 0.92 3.71 3.39
CA ALA A 131 0.21 4.95 3.10
C ALA A 131 -0.67 5.40 4.28
N SER A 132 -1.40 4.45 4.89
CA SER A 132 -2.24 4.74 6.06
C SER A 132 -1.42 5.22 7.26
N ILE A 133 -0.30 4.56 7.57
CA ILE A 133 0.58 4.98 8.66
C ILE A 133 1.21 6.34 8.35
N ALA A 134 1.69 6.58 7.12
CA ALA A 134 2.28 7.86 6.73
C ALA A 134 1.28 9.01 6.92
N LEU A 135 0.01 8.81 6.55
CA LEU A 135 -1.05 9.79 6.74
C LEU A 135 -1.43 10.00 8.22
N SER A 136 -1.42 8.94 9.02
CA SER A 136 -1.68 9.06 10.46
C SER A 136 -0.55 9.82 11.18
N LEU A 137 0.68 9.65 10.73
CA LEU A 137 1.84 10.40 11.22
C LEU A 137 1.83 11.87 10.75
N SER A 138 1.18 12.19 9.62
CA SER A 138 1.07 13.56 9.12
C SER A 138 -0.06 14.34 9.78
N ASP A 139 0.28 15.27 10.66
CA ASP A 139 -0.63 16.21 11.36
C ASP A 139 -1.93 15.58 11.91
N LYS A 140 -1.94 14.25 12.09
CA LYS A 140 -3.10 13.42 12.47
C LYS A 140 -4.36 13.69 11.64
N VAL A 141 -4.20 13.84 10.32
CA VAL A 141 -5.32 14.11 9.41
C VAL A 141 -6.34 12.97 9.35
N ILE A 142 -5.90 11.74 9.63
CA ILE A 142 -6.78 10.58 9.75
C ILE A 142 -6.75 10.01 11.17
N ASP A 143 -7.93 9.73 11.71
CA ASP A 143 -8.08 9.19 13.06
C ASP A 143 -7.95 7.66 13.12
N LYS A 144 -8.16 7.00 11.99
CA LYS A 144 -8.18 5.54 11.89
C LYS A 144 -7.24 5.08 10.80
N MET A 145 -6.34 4.18 11.16
CA MET A 145 -5.46 3.50 10.21
C MET A 145 -6.13 2.26 9.65
N VAL A 146 -5.78 1.89 8.42
CA VAL A 146 -6.19 0.64 7.77
C VAL A 146 -4.96 -0.22 7.47
N GLY A 147 -5.13 -1.53 7.57
CA GLY A 147 -4.19 -2.52 7.06
C GLY A 147 -4.72 -3.11 5.76
N GLY A 148 -3.81 -3.51 4.88
CA GLY A 148 -4.12 -4.32 3.70
C GLY A 148 -3.60 -5.75 3.88
N VAL A 149 -4.36 -6.73 3.42
CA VAL A 149 -3.93 -8.13 3.26
C VAL A 149 -4.39 -8.65 1.90
N ARG A 150 -3.65 -9.61 1.34
CA ARG A 150 -4.15 -10.42 0.23
C ARG A 150 -4.48 -11.81 0.74
N ILE A 151 -5.53 -12.41 0.19
CA ILE A 151 -6.07 -13.69 0.63
C ILE A 151 -6.18 -14.57 -0.60
N ALA A 152 -5.52 -15.72 -0.55
CA ALA A 152 -5.69 -16.81 -1.50
C ALA A 152 -6.57 -17.92 -0.91
N LYS A 153 -7.23 -18.70 -1.78
CA LYS A 153 -7.89 -19.96 -1.41
C LYS A 153 -7.29 -21.10 -2.22
N ILE A 154 -6.68 -22.06 -1.54
CA ILE A 154 -6.13 -23.28 -2.16
C ILE A 154 -6.80 -24.48 -1.51
N GLY A 155 -7.65 -25.17 -2.28
CA GLY A 155 -8.54 -26.18 -1.73
C GLY A 155 -9.49 -25.59 -0.69
N ASP A 156 -9.43 -26.08 0.53
CA ASP A 156 -10.28 -25.63 1.65
C ASP A 156 -9.59 -24.62 2.58
N GLU A 157 -8.36 -24.21 2.27
CA GLU A 157 -7.57 -23.33 3.13
C GLU A 157 -7.45 -21.91 2.56
N PHE A 158 -7.57 -20.94 3.47
CA PHE A 158 -7.27 -19.54 3.18
C PHE A 158 -5.83 -19.20 3.59
N ILE A 159 -5.09 -18.62 2.66
CA ILE A 159 -3.70 -18.23 2.84
C ILE A 159 -3.61 -16.70 2.84
N ILE A 160 -3.10 -16.14 3.94
CA ILE A 160 -2.88 -14.70 4.09
C ILE A 160 -1.51 -14.34 3.50
N ASN A 161 -1.48 -13.27 2.69
CA ASN A 161 -0.31 -12.76 1.98
C ASN A 161 0.43 -13.88 1.22
N PRO A 162 -0.25 -14.56 0.29
CA PRO A 162 0.31 -15.68 -0.46
C PRO A 162 1.52 -15.25 -1.31
N THR A 163 2.42 -16.21 -1.54
CA THR A 163 3.49 -16.11 -2.55
C THR A 163 2.90 -16.11 -3.97
N ASP A 164 3.66 -15.65 -4.97
CA ASP A 164 3.21 -15.71 -6.37
C ASP A 164 2.90 -17.16 -6.82
N LYS A 165 3.68 -18.14 -6.36
CA LYS A 165 3.45 -19.57 -6.63
C LYS A 165 2.14 -20.10 -6.02
N GLN A 166 1.78 -19.61 -4.84
CA GLN A 166 0.51 -19.96 -4.20
C GLN A 166 -0.66 -19.30 -4.94
N LEU A 167 -0.50 -18.06 -5.41
CA LEU A 167 -1.52 -17.37 -6.21
C LEU A 167 -1.82 -18.10 -7.52
N GLU A 168 -0.81 -18.65 -8.20
CA GLU A 168 -1.00 -19.46 -9.42
C GLU A 168 -1.94 -20.65 -9.19
N GLN A 169 -1.85 -21.28 -8.02
CA GLN A 169 -2.68 -22.43 -7.61
C GLN A 169 -4.02 -22.02 -7.00
N SER A 170 -4.23 -20.73 -6.77
CA SER A 170 -5.37 -20.22 -6.04
C SER A 170 -6.67 -20.24 -6.85
N GLU A 171 -7.76 -20.55 -6.18
CA GLU A 171 -9.14 -20.40 -6.67
C GLU A 171 -9.68 -18.99 -6.44
N LEU A 172 -9.04 -18.23 -5.56
CA LEU A 172 -9.46 -16.90 -5.11
C LEU A 172 -8.23 -16.00 -4.96
N ASP A 173 -8.22 -14.80 -5.50
CA ASP A 173 -7.23 -13.77 -5.16
C ASP A 173 -8.00 -12.50 -4.77
N ILE A 174 -8.02 -12.20 -3.47
CA ILE A 174 -8.69 -11.00 -2.96
C ILE A 174 -7.72 -10.18 -2.13
N VAL A 175 -7.66 -8.88 -2.43
CA VAL A 175 -7.09 -7.87 -1.53
C VAL A 175 -8.20 -7.23 -0.71
N VAL A 176 -8.02 -7.24 0.60
CA VAL A 176 -8.92 -6.59 1.56
C VAL A 176 -8.15 -5.51 2.31
N ALA A 177 -8.71 -4.30 2.35
CA ALA A 177 -8.26 -3.24 3.23
C ALA A 177 -9.32 -2.93 4.29
N GLY A 178 -8.90 -2.74 5.53
CA GLY A 178 -9.83 -2.46 6.62
C GLY A 178 -9.15 -2.14 7.93
N ASN A 179 -9.97 -1.87 8.93
CA ASN A 179 -9.57 -1.63 10.31
C ASN A 179 -10.52 -2.37 11.27
N LYS A 180 -10.39 -2.11 12.57
CA LYS A 180 -11.20 -2.79 13.60
C LYS A 180 -12.70 -2.51 13.50
N ASP A 181 -13.09 -1.42 12.84
CA ASP A 181 -14.50 -1.01 12.70
C ASP A 181 -15.15 -1.56 11.43
N GLY A 182 -14.35 -2.00 10.45
CA GLY A 182 -14.87 -2.57 9.22
C GLY A 182 -13.89 -2.54 8.04
N ILE A 183 -14.40 -3.03 6.92
CA ILE A 183 -13.70 -3.11 5.64
C ILE A 183 -13.91 -1.80 4.88
N THR A 184 -12.84 -1.23 4.33
CA THR A 184 -12.89 -0.02 3.50
C THR A 184 -12.83 -0.32 2.01
N MET A 185 -12.15 -1.40 1.61
CA MET A 185 -11.96 -1.75 0.21
C MET A 185 -11.80 -3.26 0.05
N VAL A 186 -12.43 -3.82 -0.98
CA VAL A 186 -12.23 -5.18 -1.46
C VAL A 186 -12.02 -5.10 -2.97
N GLU A 187 -11.02 -5.82 -3.46
CA GLU A 187 -10.74 -6.01 -4.87
C GLU A 187 -10.27 -7.45 -5.07
N GLY A 188 -10.74 -8.15 -6.09
CA GLY A 188 -10.24 -9.49 -6.35
C GLY A 188 -10.92 -10.21 -7.49
N GLU A 189 -10.43 -11.41 -7.75
CA GLU A 189 -10.92 -12.33 -8.76
C GLU A 189 -11.11 -13.73 -8.17
N ALA A 190 -12.01 -14.51 -8.77
CA ALA A 190 -12.34 -15.85 -8.30
C ALA A 190 -12.63 -16.80 -9.46
N LYS A 191 -12.20 -18.05 -9.32
CA LYS A 191 -12.44 -19.14 -10.28
C LYS A 191 -13.70 -19.92 -9.90
N LYS A 192 -14.87 -19.30 -10.09
CA LYS A 192 -16.21 -19.90 -9.82
C LYS A 192 -16.38 -20.39 -8.36
N VAL A 193 -15.83 -19.63 -7.42
CA VAL A 193 -16.02 -19.86 -5.99
C VAL A 193 -17.45 -19.44 -5.59
N PRO A 194 -18.19 -20.22 -4.78
CA PRO A 194 -19.54 -19.84 -4.33
C PRO A 194 -19.49 -18.59 -3.44
N GLU A 195 -20.61 -17.89 -3.26
CA GLU A 195 -20.70 -16.71 -2.38
C GLU A 195 -20.54 -17.02 -0.88
N PRO A 196 -21.15 -18.09 -0.33
CA PRO A 196 -20.91 -18.49 1.06
C PRO A 196 -19.59 -19.24 1.17
N VAL A 197 -18.48 -18.50 1.26
CA VAL A 197 -17.16 -19.00 1.70
C VAL A 197 -16.56 -18.05 2.72
#